data_AF-K1S449-F1
#
_entry.id   AF-K1S449-F1
#
_cell.length_a   1.000
_cell.length_b   1.000
_cell.length_c   1.000
_cell.angle_alpha   90.00
_cell.angle_beta   90.00
_cell.angle_gamma   90.00
#
_symmetry.space_group_name_H-M   'P 1'
#
loop_
_entity.id
_entity.type
_entity.pdbx_description
1 polymer ?
#
loop_
_entity_poly.entity_id
_entity_poly.type
_entity_poly.pdbx_seq_one_letter_code
_entity_poly.pdbx_strand_id
1 'polypeptide(L)'
;MPVQSYNGNCVTGCDEWFPEYQTCIWIPTHGSLYEEAKRLCESAGKIMLGLNNFLQVLNLIDLLNTQYIHVYSRRTGNKTYEMDDRTLIPSTFWCPGQPRKDSDCLGVQNDPQSSWCTSPGVDDIICSHTRQFFCV
;
A
#
# COMPACT_ATOMS: atom_id res chain seq x y z
N MET A 1 2.16 33.16 16.96
CA MET A 1 0.92 32.38 17.20
C MET A 1 1.35 30.95 17.50
N PRO A 2 1.02 30.36 18.66
CA PRO A 2 1.42 28.98 18.94
C PRO A 2 0.30 28.02 18.49
N VAL A 3 0.61 27.11 17.57
CA VAL A 3 -0.32 26.01 17.22
C VAL A 3 0.20 24.72 17.87
N GLN A 4 -0.55 24.35 18.91
CA GLN A 4 -0.84 23.04 19.47
C GLN A 4 0.00 21.81 19.06
N SER A 5 0.66 21.24 20.08
CA SER A 5 0.97 19.82 20.35
C SER A 5 0.80 18.82 19.20
N TYR A 6 1.89 18.50 18.49
CA TYR A 6 2.01 17.32 17.64
C TYR A 6 2.16 16.06 18.51
N ASN A 7 1.09 15.27 18.63
CA ASN A 7 1.21 13.87 19.03
C ASN A 7 1.17 13.01 17.76
N GLY A 8 2.32 12.92 17.08
CA GLY A 8 2.52 12.12 15.86
C GLY A 8 3.96 12.28 15.39
N ASN A 9 4.81 11.29 15.63
CA ASN A 9 6.26 11.35 15.42
C ASN A 9 6.64 11.27 13.92
N CYS A 10 6.27 12.25 13.12
CA CYS A 10 6.75 12.33 11.74
C CYS A 10 8.27 12.57 11.77
N VAL A 11 9.03 11.77 11.02
CA VAL A 11 10.46 12.01 10.85
C VAL A 11 10.62 13.21 9.90
N THR A 12 11.04 14.35 10.46
CA THR A 12 11.21 15.60 9.71
C THR A 12 12.15 15.39 8.52
N GLY A 13 11.71 15.78 7.31
CA GLY A 13 12.48 15.64 6.08
C GLY A 13 12.36 14.27 5.39
N CYS A 14 11.64 13.32 6.00
CA CYS A 14 11.33 12.02 5.41
C CYS A 14 9.83 11.82 5.26
N ASP A 15 9.06 12.12 6.30
CA ASP A 15 7.63 11.85 6.37
C ASP A 15 6.81 13.10 6.02
N GLU A 16 5.64 12.87 5.44
CA GLU A 16 4.59 13.86 5.27
C GLU A 16 3.42 13.54 6.23
N TRP A 17 2.91 14.57 6.91
CA TRP A 17 1.77 14.45 7.81
C TRP A 17 0.45 14.57 7.03
N PHE A 18 -0.39 13.53 7.14
CA PHE A 18 -1.72 13.53 6.53
C PHE A 18 -2.79 13.66 7.62
N PRO A 19 -3.37 14.86 7.85
CA PRO A 19 -4.29 15.11 8.95
C PRO A 19 -5.59 14.31 8.83
N GLU A 20 -6.04 13.99 7.61
CA GLU A 20 -7.27 13.21 7.35
C GLU A 20 -7.16 11.78 7.86
N TYR A 21 -5.95 11.23 7.88
CA TYR A 21 -5.65 9.87 8.33
C TYR A 21 -5.00 9.85 9.72
N GLN A 22 -4.67 11.03 10.26
CA GLN A 22 -3.89 11.20 11.49
C GLN A 22 -2.61 10.35 11.50
N THR A 23 -1.89 10.30 10.38
CA THR A 23 -0.69 9.46 10.24
C THR A 23 0.42 10.14 9.46
N CYS A 24 1.66 9.72 9.75
CA CYS A 24 2.87 10.15 9.07
C CYS A 24 3.26 9.13 8.01
N ILE A 25 3.27 9.53 6.74
CA ILE A 25 3.54 8.64 5.62
C ILE A 25 4.87 9.04 5.00
N TRP A 26 5.78 8.08 4.89
CA TRP A 26 6.96 8.24 4.05
C TRP A 26 6.61 7.83 2.62
N ILE A 27 6.90 8.73 1.67
CA ILE A 27 6.67 8.57 0.24
C ILE A 27 8.04 8.48 -0.46
N PRO A 28 8.56 7.27 -0.72
CA PRO A 28 9.78 7.09 -1.51
C PRO A 28 9.69 7.74 -2.88
N THR A 29 10.77 8.37 -3.34
CA THR A 29 10.82 9.05 -4.64
C THR A 29 10.89 8.08 -5.83
N HIS A 30 11.26 6.82 -5.58
CA HIS A 30 11.43 5.80 -6.60
C HIS A 30 10.70 4.53 -6.20
N GLY A 31 10.11 3.86 -7.19
CA GLY A 31 9.59 2.52 -7.00
C GLY A 31 10.69 1.52 -6.70
N SER A 32 10.31 0.39 -6.10
CA SER A 32 11.22 -0.71 -5.76
C SER A 32 10.58 -2.06 -6.05
N LEU A 33 11.39 -3.13 -6.02
CA LEU A 33 10.87 -4.49 -5.97
C LEU A 33 10.13 -4.71 -4.64
N TYR A 34 9.21 -5.66 -4.57
CA TYR A 34 8.36 -5.81 -3.40
C TYR A 34 9.14 -6.03 -2.08
N GLU A 35 10.05 -7.00 -2.06
CA GLU A 35 10.86 -7.28 -0.86
C GLU A 35 11.81 -6.14 -0.49
N GLU A 36 12.28 -5.40 -1.49
CA GLU A 36 13.11 -4.22 -1.26
C GLU A 36 12.30 -3.07 -0.67
N ALA A 37 11.11 -2.80 -1.22
CA ALA A 37 10.16 -1.81 -0.69
C ALA A 37 9.82 -2.11 0.77
N LYS A 38 9.54 -3.38 1.08
CA LYS A 38 9.25 -3.84 2.45
C LYS A 38 10.43 -3.58 3.38
N ARG A 39 11.63 -4.01 2.99
CA ARG A 39 12.86 -3.79 3.77
C ARG A 39 13.15 -2.31 3.97
N LEU A 40 12.90 -1.46 2.98
CA LEU A 40 13.08 -0.01 3.10
C LEU A 40 12.16 0.56 4.18
N CYS A 41 10.87 0.24 4.16
CA CYS A 41 9.94 0.65 5.22
C CYS A 41 10.40 0.17 6.60
N GLU A 42 10.75 -1.11 6.73
CA GLU A 42 11.21 -1.71 7.99
C GLU A 42 12.50 -1.05 8.51
N SER A 43 13.44 -0.72 7.62
CA SER A 43 14.69 -0.03 7.98
C SER A 43 14.47 1.39 8.52
N ALA A 44 13.35 2.02 8.16
CA ALA A 44 12.90 3.31 8.68
C ALA A 44 12.03 3.17 9.95
N GLY A 45 11.87 1.96 10.49
CA GLY A 45 11.01 1.68 11.64
C GLY A 45 9.51 1.76 11.33
N LYS A 46 9.13 1.59 10.06
CA LYS A 46 7.77 1.66 9.53
C LYS A 46 7.36 0.31 8.92
N ILE A 47 6.11 0.20 8.49
CA ILE A 47 5.64 -0.91 7.66
C ILE A 47 5.18 -0.40 6.31
N MET A 48 5.12 -1.27 5.31
CA MET A 48 4.49 -0.93 4.03
C MET A 48 3.00 -0.66 4.26
N LEU A 49 2.45 0.35 3.58
CA LEU A 49 1.03 0.70 3.69
C LEU A 49 0.16 -0.51 3.38
N GLY A 50 -0.76 -0.81 4.30
CA GLY A 50 -1.73 -1.88 4.15
C GLY A 50 -3.05 -1.44 3.55
N LEU A 51 -4.07 -2.29 3.71
CA LEU A 51 -5.38 -2.15 3.05
C LEU A 51 -6.51 -1.75 4.02
N ASN A 52 -6.19 -1.59 5.32
CA ASN A 52 -7.14 -1.24 6.37
C ASN A 52 -7.99 0.00 6.06
N ASN A 53 -7.42 0.98 5.36
CA ASN A 53 -8.13 2.13 4.84
C ASN A 53 -7.98 2.20 3.32
N PHE A 54 -8.82 1.45 2.60
CA PHE A 54 -8.71 1.36 1.14
C PHE A 54 -8.89 2.71 0.45
N LEU A 55 -9.72 3.62 1.00
CA LEU A 55 -9.89 4.97 0.46
C LEU A 55 -8.61 5.80 0.58
N GLN A 56 -7.88 5.67 1.69
CA GLN A 56 -6.55 6.28 1.83
C GLN A 56 -5.60 5.78 0.74
N VAL A 57 -5.59 4.47 0.46
CA VAL A 57 -4.75 3.90 -0.60
C VAL A 57 -5.05 4.55 -1.95
N LEU A 58 -6.33 4.67 -2.32
CA LEU A 58 -6.72 5.28 -3.59
C LEU A 58 -6.31 6.76 -3.69
N ASN A 59 -6.55 7.53 -2.63
CA ASN A 59 -6.15 8.94 -2.60
C ASN A 59 -4.63 9.13 -2.75
N LEU A 60 -3.84 8.25 -2.15
CA LEU A 60 -2.38 8.28 -2.25
C LEU A 60 -1.88 7.87 -3.64
N ILE A 61 -2.54 6.90 -4.28
CA ILE A 61 -2.28 6.53 -5.68
C ILE A 61 -2.52 7.75 -6.60
N ASP A 62 -3.63 8.46 -6.41
CA ASP A 62 -3.97 9.67 -7.18
C ASP A 62 -2.97 10.80 -6.91
N LEU A 63 -2.53 10.99 -5.66
CA LEU A 63 -1.53 11.98 -5.28
C LEU A 63 -0.20 11.78 -6.03
N LEU A 64 0.23 10.53 -6.20
CA LEU A 64 1.43 10.18 -6.95
C LEU A 64 1.22 10.14 -8.48
N ASN A 65 0.00 10.34 -8.96
CA ASN A 65 -0.38 10.14 -10.36
C ASN A 65 0.15 8.79 -10.90
N THR A 66 0.06 7.75 -10.08
CA THR A 66 0.41 6.37 -10.44
C THR A 66 -0.86 5.56 -10.63
N GLN A 67 -0.77 4.46 -11.35
CA GLN A 67 -1.89 3.53 -11.55
C GLN A 67 -1.72 2.26 -10.73
N TYR A 68 -0.56 2.08 -10.09
CA TYR A 68 -0.22 0.84 -9.42
C TYR A 68 0.81 1.05 -8.32
N ILE A 69 0.55 0.50 -7.14
CA ILE A 69 1.49 0.47 -6.01
C ILE A 69 1.64 -0.94 -5.42
N HIS A 70 2.74 -1.18 -4.70
CA HIS A 70 2.83 -2.27 -3.74
C HIS A 70 2.06 -1.89 -2.46
N VAL A 71 1.44 -2.89 -1.83
CA VAL A 71 0.83 -2.77 -0.50
C VAL A 71 1.28 -3.92 0.37
N TYR A 72 1.16 -3.79 1.69
CA TYR A 72 1.47 -4.88 2.60
C TYR A 72 0.77 -6.18 2.20
N SER A 73 1.55 -7.26 2.20
CA SER A 73 1.09 -8.62 1.94
C SER A 73 1.57 -9.57 3.02
N ARG A 74 0.65 -10.42 3.45
CA ARG A 74 0.95 -11.65 4.17
C ARG A 74 0.07 -12.78 3.68
N ARG A 75 0.64 -13.69 2.89
CA ARG A 75 -0.04 -14.93 2.52
C ARG A 75 -0.02 -15.91 3.70
N THR A 76 -1.18 -16.47 4.03
CA THR A 76 -1.33 -17.46 5.13
C THR A 76 -1.84 -18.81 4.65
N GLY A 77 -2.22 -18.93 3.39
CA GLY A 77 -2.63 -20.18 2.77
C GLY A 77 -2.75 -20.08 1.26
N ASN A 78 -3.35 -21.09 0.66
CA ASN A 78 -3.76 -21.05 -0.74
C ASN A 78 -4.81 -19.94 -0.92
N LYS A 79 -4.53 -18.97 -1.79
CA LYS A 79 -5.37 -17.82 -2.13
C LYS A 79 -5.85 -17.00 -0.94
N THR A 80 -5.12 -17.07 0.17
CA THR A 80 -5.53 -16.48 1.45
C THR A 80 -4.46 -15.52 1.93
N TYR A 81 -4.88 -14.27 2.14
CA TYR A 81 -4.01 -13.17 2.52
C TYR A 81 -4.62 -12.39 3.67
N GLU A 82 -3.73 -11.89 4.53
CA GLU A 82 -4.07 -11.02 5.64
C GLU A 82 -3.59 -9.59 5.36
N MET A 83 -4.36 -8.62 5.86
CA MET A 83 -3.96 -7.23 6.02
C MET A 83 -2.92 -7.11 7.15
N ASP A 84 -2.37 -5.91 7.33
CA ASP A 84 -1.36 -5.63 8.35
C ASP A 84 -1.89 -5.84 9.78
N ASP A 85 -3.18 -5.67 9.99
CA ASP A 85 -3.87 -5.97 11.26
C ASP A 85 -4.18 -7.46 11.51
N ARG A 86 -3.71 -8.36 10.63
CA ARG A 86 -3.95 -9.82 10.65
C ARG A 86 -5.36 -10.27 10.24
N THR A 87 -6.25 -9.36 9.86
CA THR A 87 -7.57 -9.76 9.35
C THR A 87 -7.49 -10.15 7.87
N LEU A 88 -8.41 -10.98 7.41
CA LEU A 88 -8.43 -11.42 6.01
C LEU A 88 -8.82 -10.27 5.07
N ILE A 89 -8.18 -10.22 3.90
CA ILE A 89 -8.57 -9.27 2.85
C ILE A 89 -9.99 -9.62 2.37
N PRO A 90 -10.96 -8.69 2.43
CA PRO A 90 -12.32 -8.93 1.96
C PRO A 90 -12.36 -9.30 0.48
N SER A 91 -13.27 -10.21 0.11
CA SER A 91 -13.46 -10.60 -1.31
C SER A 91 -13.80 -9.41 -2.21
N THR A 92 -14.42 -8.37 -1.66
CA THR A 92 -14.81 -7.14 -2.37
C THR A 92 -13.64 -6.22 -2.72
N PHE A 93 -12.45 -6.43 -2.13
CA PHE A 93 -11.26 -5.62 -2.44
C PHE A 93 -10.52 -6.14 -3.66
N TRP A 94 -10.67 -7.42 -3.99
CA TRP A 94 -9.94 -8.04 -5.07
C TRP A 94 -10.45 -7.59 -6.43
N CYS A 95 -9.53 -7.40 -7.37
CA CYS A 95 -9.87 -7.38 -8.78
C CYS A 95 -10.57 -8.69 -9.19
N PRO A 96 -11.45 -8.66 -10.22
CA PRO A 96 -12.13 -9.86 -10.70
C PRO A 96 -11.16 -11.02 -10.99
N GLY A 97 -11.40 -12.17 -10.35
CA GLY A 97 -10.60 -13.38 -10.52
C GLY A 97 -9.31 -13.46 -9.72
N GLN A 98 -9.05 -12.50 -8.82
CA GLN A 98 -7.90 -12.51 -7.91
C GLN A 98 -8.26 -13.03 -6.52
N PRO A 99 -7.28 -13.60 -5.76
CA PRO A 99 -5.90 -13.89 -6.18
C PRO A 99 -5.80 -15.12 -7.11
N ARG A 100 -4.88 -15.07 -8.08
CA ARG A 100 -4.73 -16.08 -9.13
C ARG A 100 -3.50 -16.97 -8.99
N LYS A 101 -2.37 -16.41 -8.58
CA LYS A 101 -1.03 -17.04 -8.66
C LYS A 101 -0.45 -17.48 -7.33
N ASP A 102 -1.11 -17.19 -6.22
CA ASP A 102 -0.57 -17.39 -4.87
C ASP A 102 0.77 -16.69 -4.66
N SER A 103 0.92 -15.50 -5.26
CA SER A 103 2.13 -14.70 -5.09
C SER A 103 2.21 -14.15 -3.67
N ASP A 104 3.38 -14.16 -3.04
CA ASP A 104 3.55 -13.57 -1.71
C ASP A 104 3.43 -12.03 -1.70
N CYS A 105 3.23 -11.40 -2.86
CA CYS A 105 3.24 -9.96 -3.06
C CYS A 105 1.89 -9.43 -3.55
N LEU A 106 1.43 -8.35 -2.95
CA LEU A 106 0.17 -7.69 -3.31
C LEU A 106 0.43 -6.28 -3.81
N GLY A 107 -0.45 -5.83 -4.69
CA GLY A 107 -0.54 -4.44 -5.09
C GLY A 107 -1.97 -4.00 -5.31
N VAL A 108 -2.17 -2.68 -5.40
CA VAL A 108 -3.45 -2.09 -5.77
C VAL A 108 -3.31 -1.46 -7.15
N GLN A 109 -4.19 -1.88 -8.06
CA GLN A 109 -4.37 -1.35 -9.40
C GLN A 109 -5.49 -0.31 -9.36
N ASN A 110 -5.26 0.86 -9.95
CA ASN A 110 -6.23 1.93 -10.18
C ASN A 110 -6.12 2.46 -11.62
N ASP A 111 -5.86 1.59 -12.59
CA ASP A 111 -5.87 1.98 -14.00
C ASP A 111 -7.31 1.99 -14.55
N PRO A 112 -7.90 3.16 -14.86
CA PRO A 112 -9.26 3.24 -15.40
C PRO A 112 -9.38 2.65 -16.80
N GLN A 113 -8.26 2.39 -17.49
CA GLN A 113 -8.24 1.76 -18.81
C GLN A 113 -8.10 0.23 -18.74
N SER A 114 -7.94 -0.33 -17.53
CA SER A 114 -7.78 -1.76 -17.33
C SER A 114 -9.05 -2.53 -17.68
N SER A 115 -8.96 -3.42 -18.66
CA SER A 115 -10.07 -4.25 -19.11
C SER A 115 -10.38 -5.44 -18.19
N TRP A 116 -9.45 -5.80 -17.30
CA TRP A 116 -9.57 -6.97 -16.41
C TRP A 116 -9.88 -6.59 -14.96
N CYS A 117 -9.54 -5.36 -14.55
CA CYS A 117 -9.89 -4.79 -13.26
C CYS A 117 -10.47 -3.40 -13.49
N THR A 118 -11.78 -3.36 -13.74
CA THR A 118 -12.52 -2.15 -14.16
C THR A 118 -12.82 -1.19 -13.02
N SER A 119 -12.58 -1.62 -11.79
CA SER A 119 -12.68 -0.82 -10.57
C SER A 119 -11.38 -0.98 -9.79
N PRO A 120 -10.97 0.00 -8.97
CA PRO A 120 -9.74 -0.11 -8.21
C PRO A 120 -9.78 -1.34 -7.30
N GLY A 121 -8.69 -2.11 -7.27
CA GLY A 121 -8.70 -3.40 -6.60
C GLY A 121 -7.32 -4.00 -6.35
N VAL A 122 -7.30 -5.01 -5.51
CA VAL A 122 -6.12 -5.76 -5.09
C VAL A 122 -5.83 -6.87 -6.11
N ASP A 123 -4.55 -7.10 -6.36
CA ASP A 123 -4.02 -8.12 -7.26
C ASP A 123 -2.82 -8.82 -6.59
N ASP A 124 -2.67 -10.13 -6.82
CA ASP A 124 -1.48 -10.86 -6.43
C ASP A 124 -0.42 -10.77 -7.55
N ILE A 125 0.55 -9.89 -7.31
CA ILE A 125 1.46 -9.39 -8.33
C ILE A 125 2.77 -10.16 -8.38
N ILE A 126 3.49 -10.04 -9.49
CA ILE A 126 4.86 -10.55 -9.58
C ILE A 126 5.77 -9.66 -8.72
N CYS A 127 6.37 -10.24 -7.68
CA CYS A 127 7.23 -9.55 -6.71
C CYS A 127 8.42 -8.79 -7.33
N SER A 128 8.89 -9.25 -8.50
CA SER A 128 10.02 -8.65 -9.23
C SER A 128 9.64 -7.46 -10.11
N HIS A 129 8.40 -6.99 -10.06
CA HIS A 129 8.01 -5.75 -10.74
C HIS A 129 8.30 -4.54 -9.84
N THR A 130 9.00 -3.55 -10.39
CA THR A 130 9.22 -2.27 -9.72
C THR A 130 7.92 -1.48 -9.68
N ARG A 131 7.49 -1.06 -8.48
CA ARG A 131 6.29 -0.22 -8.29
C ARG A 131 6.51 0.79 -7.17
N GLN A 132 5.71 1.84 -7.18
CA GLN A 132 5.62 2.79 -6.07
C GLN A 132 5.05 2.11 -4.82
N PHE A 133 5.33 2.66 -3.65
CA PHE A 133 4.86 2.14 -2.36
C PHE A 133 4.88 3.27 -1.34
N PHE A 134 4.24 3.05 -0.21
CA PHE A 134 4.19 3.98 0.91
C PHE A 134 4.61 3.26 2.18
N CYS A 135 5.24 3.97 3.12
CA CYS A 135 5.57 3.43 4.44
C CYS A 135 4.85 4.22 5.53
N VAL A 136 4.22 3.52 6.48
CA VAL A 136 3.44 4.10 7.59
C VAL A 136 4.00 3.68 8.94
#